data_AF-A0A924G6V7-F1
#
_entry.id   AF-A0A924G6V7-F1
#
_cell.length_a   1.000
_cell.length_b   1.000
_cell.length_c   1.000
_cell.angle_alpha   90.00
_cell.angle_beta   90.00
_cell.angle_gamma   90.00
#
_symmetry.space_group_name_H-M   'P 1'
#
loop_
_entity.id
_entity.type
_entity.pdbx_description
1 polymer ?
#
loop_
_entity_poly.entity_id
_entity_poly.type
_entity_poly.pdbx_seq_one_letter_code
_entity_poly.pdbx_strand_id
1 'polypeptide(L)'
;MIHIVFEQSNVETLSKAIELDEALQGDIVEIKDDYAVGPIADIYETEGYQQRRDWWKELLEFTPYKEQLNIVDDKMAVHNLLKSLEENAGEEIWIWMGQNQHDVCSYYW
;
A
#
# COMPACT_ATOMS: atom_id res chain seq x y z
N MET A 1 -12.93 -8.11 8.73
CA MET A 1 -12.35 -6.76 8.80
C MET A 1 -11.02 -6.81 8.08
N ILE A 2 -10.71 -5.78 7.29
CA ILE A 2 -9.44 -5.64 6.57
C ILE A 2 -8.79 -4.34 7.01
N HIS A 3 -7.53 -4.40 7.40
CA HIS A 3 -6.74 -3.26 7.81
C HIS A 3 -5.75 -2.89 6.70
N ILE A 4 -5.81 -1.65 6.22
CA ILE A 4 -4.87 -1.11 5.24
C ILE A 4 -3.84 -0.26 5.97
N VAL A 5 -2.56 -0.54 5.72
CA VAL A 5 -1.42 0.22 6.23
C VAL A 5 -0.45 0.52 5.09
N PHE A 6 0.38 1.54 5.24
CA PHE A 6 1.26 2.01 4.18
C PHE A 6 2.74 1.69 4.41
N GLU A 7 3.10 1.12 5.56
CA GLU A 7 4.49 0.78 5.88
C GLU A 7 4.60 -0.49 6.73
N GLN A 8 5.71 -1.21 6.57
CA GLN A 8 5.98 -2.46 7.28
C GLN A 8 5.97 -2.32 8.80
N SER A 9 6.43 -1.18 9.35
CA SER A 9 6.37 -0.88 10.78
C SER A 9 4.94 -0.85 11.32
N ASN A 10 3.98 -0.38 10.52
CA ASN A 10 2.58 -0.36 10.90
C ASN A 10 1.98 -1.76 10.89
N VAL A 11 2.40 -2.65 9.99
CA VAL A 11 2.01 -4.08 10.01
C VAL A 11 2.39 -4.70 11.35
N GLU A 12 3.65 -4.55 11.77
CA GLU A 12 4.15 -5.15 13.02
C GLU A 12 3.45 -4.57 14.26
N THR A 13 3.20 -3.26 14.25
CA THR A 13 2.53 -2.57 15.35
C THR A 13 1.08 -3.01 15.47
N LEU A 14 0.38 -3.11 14.35
CA LEU A 14 -1.03 -3.50 14.32
C LEU A 14 -1.20 -4.98 14.67
N SER A 15 -0.34 -5.88 14.18
CA SER A 15 -0.38 -7.30 14.58
C SER A 15 -0.30 -7.46 16.10
N LYS A 16 0.57 -6.71 16.77
CA LYS A 16 0.66 -6.71 18.24
C LYS A 16 -0.59 -6.13 18.91
N ALA A 17 -1.21 -5.12 18.30
CA ALA A 17 -2.47 -4.57 18.82
C ALA A 17 -3.62 -5.58 18.71
N ILE A 18 -3.69 -6.33 17.61
CA ILE A 18 -4.68 -7.41 17.40
C ILE A 18 -4.49 -8.54 18.41
N GLU A 19 -3.25 -8.91 18.74
CA GLU A 19 -2.96 -9.89 19.81
C GLU A 19 -3.50 -9.46 21.19
N LEU A 20 -3.61 -8.14 21.43
CA LEU A 20 -4.09 -7.58 22.69
C LEU A 20 -5.60 -7.33 22.72
N ASP A 21 -6.22 -7.14 21.56
CA ASP A 21 -7.65 -6.86 21.40
C ASP A 21 -8.25 -7.66 20.25
N GLU A 22 -8.95 -8.75 20.59
CA GLU A 22 -9.64 -9.63 19.62
C GLU A 22 -10.70 -8.90 18.80
N ALA A 23 -11.20 -7.74 19.24
CA ALA A 23 -12.16 -6.96 18.45
C ALA A 23 -11.55 -6.40 17.16
N LEU A 24 -10.21 -6.32 17.09
CA LEU A 24 -9.46 -5.89 15.90
C LEU A 24 -9.08 -7.07 14.98
N GLN A 25 -9.63 -8.27 15.19
CA GLN A 25 -9.27 -9.42 14.36
C GLN A 25 -9.62 -9.19 12.88
N GLY A 26 -8.61 -9.27 12.02
CA GLY A 26 -8.75 -9.04 10.58
C GLY A 26 -7.47 -9.27 9.80
N ASP A 27 -7.57 -9.21 8.48
CA ASP A 27 -6.42 -9.31 7.58
C ASP A 27 -5.71 -7.96 7.49
N ILE A 28 -4.37 -7.95 7.51
CA ILE A 28 -3.57 -6.75 7.31
C ILE A 28 -3.04 -6.74 5.87
N VAL A 29 -3.34 -5.67 5.14
CA VAL A 29 -2.86 -5.42 3.78
C VAL A 29 -1.92 -4.21 3.82
N GLU A 30 -0.68 -4.45 3.42
CA GLU A 30 0.32 -3.41 3.24
C GLU A 30 0.27 -2.90 1.79
N ILE A 31 0.13 -1.59 1.63
CA ILE A 31 0.43 -0.86 0.40
C ILE A 31 1.86 -0.37 0.52
N LYS A 32 2.73 -0.78 -0.40
CA LYS A 32 4.18 -0.64 -0.26
C LYS A 32 4.76 0.55 -1.03
N ASP A 33 4.06 1.04 -2.04
CA ASP A 33 4.50 2.14 -2.87
C ASP A 33 4.39 3.49 -2.11
N ASP A 34 5.39 4.35 -2.30
CA ASP A 34 5.44 5.66 -1.64
C ASP A 34 4.92 6.76 -2.58
N TYR A 35 3.64 7.11 -2.45
CA TYR A 35 2.99 8.14 -3.25
C TYR A 35 3.39 9.58 -2.90
N ALA A 36 4.21 9.78 -1.86
CA ALA A 36 4.74 11.10 -1.54
C ALA A 36 5.85 11.56 -2.49
N VAL A 37 6.38 10.65 -3.30
CA VAL A 37 7.53 10.90 -4.19
C VAL A 37 7.29 10.41 -5.62
N GLY A 38 8.06 11.00 -6.54
CA GLY A 38 8.06 10.62 -7.94
C GLY A 38 6.85 11.12 -8.74
N PRO A 39 6.73 10.71 -10.01
CA PRO A 39 5.61 11.06 -10.86
C PRO A 39 4.34 10.30 -10.41
N ILE A 40 3.24 11.04 -10.28
CA ILE A 40 1.89 10.53 -9.97
C ILE A 40 0.82 11.00 -10.97
N ALA A 41 1.23 11.75 -12.00
CA ALA A 41 0.32 12.18 -13.05
C ALA A 41 -0.19 10.95 -13.82
N ASP A 42 -1.52 10.90 -14.03
CA ASP A 42 -2.20 9.84 -14.77
C ASP A 42 -1.82 8.41 -14.29
N ILE A 43 -1.63 8.23 -12.98
CA ILE A 43 -1.08 7.01 -12.38
C ILE A 43 -1.93 5.74 -12.62
N TYR A 44 -3.22 5.90 -12.87
CA TYR A 44 -4.12 4.79 -13.23
C TYR A 44 -4.08 4.47 -14.74
N GLU A 45 -3.51 5.36 -15.55
CA GLU A 45 -3.34 5.14 -16.98
C GLU A 45 -2.06 4.33 -17.25
N THR A 46 -2.04 3.68 -18.42
CA THR A 46 -0.90 2.83 -18.82
C THR A 46 0.40 3.63 -18.88
N GLU A 47 0.33 4.89 -19.31
CA GLU A 47 1.50 5.77 -19.44
C GLU A 47 2.04 6.20 -18.07
N GLY A 48 1.20 6.75 -17.18
CA GLY A 48 1.63 7.20 -15.86
C GLY A 48 2.19 6.06 -15.01
N TYR A 49 1.60 4.86 -15.10
CA TYR A 49 2.16 3.67 -14.47
C TYR A 49 3.56 3.30 -14.99
N GLN A 50 3.78 3.35 -16.30
CA GLN A 50 5.10 3.08 -16.87
C GLN A 50 6.12 4.12 -16.41
N GLN A 51 5.75 5.40 -16.39
CA GLN A 51 6.61 6.47 -15.88
C GLN A 51 6.99 6.25 -14.42
N ARG A 52 6.04 5.88 -13.56
CA ARG A 52 6.31 5.60 -12.14
C ARG A 52 7.22 4.39 -11.93
N ARG A 53 6.95 3.29 -12.63
CA ARG A 53 7.79 2.08 -12.59
C ARG A 53 9.21 2.38 -13.05
N ASP A 54 9.36 3.12 -14.14
CA ASP A 54 10.67 3.40 -14.72
C ASP A 54 11.44 4.42 -13.86
N TRP A 55 10.76 5.38 -13.22
CA TRP A 55 11.34 6.26 -12.20
C TRP A 55 11.92 5.47 -11.01
N TRP A 56 11.16 4.51 -10.47
CA TRP A 56 11.67 3.63 -9.41
C TRP A 56 12.86 2.78 -9.86
N LYS A 57 12.85 2.27 -11.11
CA LYS A 57 13.99 1.54 -11.70
C LYS A 57 15.27 2.38 -11.75
N GLU A 58 15.17 3.61 -12.23
CA GLU A 58 16.30 4.53 -12.29
C GLU A 58 16.82 4.87 -10.90
N LEU A 59 15.91 5.16 -9.95
CA LEU A 59 16.28 5.52 -8.59
C LEU A 59 17.03 4.39 -7.87
N LEU A 60 16.62 3.15 -8.08
CA LEU A 60 17.20 1.98 -7.41
C LEU A 60 18.44 1.42 -8.12
N GLU A 61 18.76 1.84 -9.36
CA GLU A 61 19.76 1.22 -10.23
C GLU A 61 21.15 1.07 -9.59
N PHE A 62 21.56 2.05 -8.79
CA PHE A 62 22.87 2.09 -8.12
C PHE A 62 22.80 1.86 -6.62
N THR A 63 21.68 1.30 -6.15
CA THR A 63 21.45 0.99 -4.73
C THR A 63 21.52 -0.52 -4.50
N PRO A 64 21.72 -0.97 -3.24
CA PRO A 64 21.57 -2.37 -2.87
C PRO A 64 20.18 -2.97 -3.15
N TYR A 65 19.18 -2.13 -3.45
CA TYR A 65 17.79 -2.50 -3.59
C TYR A 65 17.35 -2.66 -5.06
N LYS A 66 18.28 -2.64 -6.02
CA LYS A 66 18.00 -2.72 -7.48
C LYS A 66 17.00 -3.82 -7.88
N GLU A 67 17.08 -4.98 -7.25
CA GLU A 67 16.23 -6.14 -7.56
C GLU A 67 14.87 -6.11 -6.86
N GLN A 68 14.64 -5.14 -5.98
CA GLN A 68 13.44 -5.05 -5.14
C GLN A 68 12.35 -4.17 -5.75
N LEU A 69 12.23 -4.16 -7.08
CA LEU A 69 11.18 -3.41 -7.78
C LEU A 69 9.75 -3.90 -7.47
N ASN A 70 9.61 -5.13 -6.97
CA ASN A 70 8.33 -5.64 -6.48
C ASN A 70 7.88 -4.97 -5.17
N ILE A 71 8.70 -4.08 -4.58
CA ILE A 71 8.30 -3.26 -3.45
C ILE A 71 7.25 -2.21 -3.86
N VAL A 72 7.05 -1.91 -5.15
CA VAL A 72 6.15 -0.81 -5.55
C VAL A 72 4.98 -1.26 -6.45
N ASP A 73 4.68 -2.56 -6.48
CA ASP A 73 3.59 -3.12 -7.28
C ASP A 73 2.42 -3.60 -6.41
N ASP A 74 1.65 -2.64 -5.91
CA ASP A 74 0.46 -2.91 -5.08
C ASP A 74 -0.78 -3.29 -5.89
N LYS A 75 -0.69 -3.40 -7.23
CA LYS A 75 -1.84 -3.69 -8.10
C LYS A 75 -2.55 -4.98 -7.71
N MET A 76 -1.79 -6.01 -7.38
CA MET A 76 -2.35 -7.29 -6.97
C MET A 76 -3.03 -7.20 -5.60
N ALA A 77 -2.44 -6.44 -4.67
CA ALA A 77 -3.02 -6.19 -3.36
C ALA A 77 -4.37 -5.45 -3.50
N VAL A 78 -4.41 -4.36 -4.27
CA VAL A 78 -5.64 -3.61 -4.56
C VAL A 78 -6.67 -4.47 -5.28
N HIS A 79 -6.27 -5.23 -6.29
CA HIS A 79 -7.18 -6.10 -7.02
C HIS A 79 -7.85 -7.13 -6.11
N ASN A 80 -7.07 -7.77 -5.24
CA ASN A 80 -7.58 -8.74 -4.27
C ASN A 80 -8.50 -8.07 -3.24
N LEU A 81 -8.18 -6.85 -2.82
CA LEU A 81 -8.97 -6.07 -1.88
C LEU A 81 -10.34 -5.71 -2.49
N LEU A 82 -10.36 -5.16 -3.71
CA LEU A 82 -11.60 -4.87 -4.43
C LEU A 82 -12.46 -6.10 -4.63
N LYS A 83 -11.84 -7.22 -5.04
CA LYS A 83 -12.54 -8.50 -5.19
C LYS A 83 -13.17 -8.98 -3.87
N SER A 84 -12.46 -8.84 -2.76
CA SER A 84 -12.97 -9.21 -1.43
C SER A 84 -14.21 -8.38 -1.04
N LEU A 85 -14.21 -7.08 -1.35
CA LEU A 85 -15.36 -6.20 -1.11
C LEU A 85 -16.55 -6.52 -2.00
N GLU A 86 -16.32 -6.89 -3.25
CA GLU A 86 -17.38 -7.30 -4.17
C GLU A 86 -18.04 -8.62 -3.73
N GLU A 87 -17.24 -9.57 -3.23
CA GLU A 87 -17.72 -10.87 -2.77
C GLU A 87 -18.40 -10.80 -1.39
N ASN A 88 -18.02 -9.86 -0.53
CA ASN A 88 -18.55 -9.70 0.82
C ASN A 88 -19.00 -8.26 1.12
N ALA A 89 -20.29 -7.97 0.91
CA ALA A 89 -20.86 -6.64 1.17
C ALA A 89 -20.88 -6.23 2.66
N GLY A 90 -20.63 -7.15 3.59
CA GLY A 90 -20.51 -6.87 5.02
C GLY A 90 -19.07 -6.65 5.48
N GLU A 91 -18.10 -6.67 4.57
CA GLU A 91 -16.69 -6.48 4.89
C GLU A 91 -16.42 -5.03 5.32
N GLU A 92 -15.68 -4.86 6.42
CA GLU A 92 -15.29 -3.55 6.94
C GLU A 92 -13.82 -3.28 6.64
N ILE A 93 -13.53 -2.13 6.03
CA ILE A 93 -12.15 -1.67 5.80
C ILE A 93 -11.79 -0.57 6.79
N TRP A 94 -10.63 -0.74 7.41
CA TRP A 94 -10.00 0.25 8.27
C TRP A 94 -8.70 0.70 7.64
N ILE A 95 -8.61 1.98 7.28
CA ILE A 95 -7.40 2.57 6.71
C ILE A 95 -6.68 3.30 7.84
N TRP A 96 -5.50 2.84 8.21
CA TRP A 96 -4.70 3.42 9.28
C TRP A 96 -3.77 4.49 8.72
N MET A 97 -3.96 5.74 9.15
CA MET A 97 -3.18 6.87 8.66
C MET A 97 -2.72 7.77 9.81
N GLY A 98 -1.44 8.11 9.80
CA GLY A 98 -0.85 9.14 10.65
C GLY A 98 -0.85 10.52 10.00
N GLN A 99 -0.45 11.53 10.78
CA GLN A 99 -0.23 12.90 10.28
C GLN A 99 1.18 13.05 9.68
N ASN A 100 1.53 12.22 8.71
CA ASN A 100 2.81 12.27 8.00
C ASN A 100 2.58 12.32 6.48
N GLN A 101 3.59 12.74 5.73
CA GLN A 101 3.48 12.93 4.29
C GLN A 101 3.16 11.62 3.56
N HIS A 102 3.78 10.52 4.00
CA HIS A 102 3.64 9.21 3.39
C HIS A 102 2.18 8.73 3.40
N ASP A 103 1.58 8.67 4.59
CA ASP A 103 0.19 8.22 4.75
C ASP A 103 -0.81 9.19 4.09
N VAL A 104 -0.57 10.51 4.18
CA VAL A 104 -1.48 11.51 3.60
C VAL A 104 -1.44 11.48 2.07
N CYS A 105 -0.29 11.28 1.44
CA CYS A 105 -0.19 11.18 -0.01
C CYS A 105 -0.87 9.92 -0.53
N SER A 106 -0.79 8.81 0.20
CA SER A 106 -1.47 7.56 -0.14
C SER A 106 -3.00 7.63 -0.08
N TYR A 107 -3.58 8.66 0.58
CA TYR A 107 -5.03 8.91 0.55
C TYR A 107 -5.56 9.36 -0.82
N TYR A 108 -4.73 10.05 -1.60
CA TYR A 108 -5.11 10.60 -2.90
C TYR A 108 -4.84 9.64 -4.05
N TRP A 109 -4.27 8.48 -3.74
CA TRP A 109 -4.11 7.35 -4.63
C TRP A 109 -5.21 6.31 -4.35
#